data_AF-A0A1N7PZM5-F1
#
_entry.id   AF-A0A1N7PZM5-F1
#
_cell.length_a   1.000
_cell.length_b   1.000
_cell.length_c   1.000
_cell.angle_alpha   90.00
_cell.angle_beta   90.00
_cell.angle_gamma   90.00
#
_symmetry.space_group_name_H-M   'P 1'
#
loop_
_entity.id
_entity.type
_entity.pdbx_description
1 polymer ?
#
loop_
_entity_poly.entity_id
_entity_poly.type
_entity_poly.pdbx_seq_one_letter_code
_entity_poly.pdbx_strand_id
1 'polypeptide(L)'
;MRHAALAGTVLLIGTVSAMGAAALIEDDPRDMIEIVVSADKLAECRETLAQVAAMPARHDNGTPLLLDWGQSDLPKVACVVGEA
;
A
#
# COMPACT_ATOMS: atom_id res chain seq x y z
N MET A 1 -64.30 37.85 4.69
CA MET A 1 -64.19 36.66 5.57
C MET A 1 -64.15 35.43 4.68
N ARG A 2 -63.23 34.47 4.95
CA ARG A 2 -62.79 33.33 4.11
C ARG A 2 -61.76 33.82 3.07
N HIS A 3 -60.52 33.35 3.02
CA HIS A 3 -60.01 31.97 2.91
C HIS A 3 -58.73 31.82 3.76
N ALA A 4 -58.70 30.89 4.73
CA ALA A 4 -58.19 29.51 4.60
C ALA A 4 -56.66 29.43 4.46
N ALA A 5 -56.03 28.96 5.53
CA ALA A 5 -54.60 28.68 5.66
C ALA A 5 -54.15 27.54 4.73
N LEU A 6 -52.89 27.59 4.30
CA LEU A 6 -52.10 26.42 3.94
C LEU A 6 -50.64 26.72 4.34
N ALA A 7 -50.28 26.28 5.54
CA ALA A 7 -48.89 26.21 5.99
C ALA A 7 -48.18 25.13 5.17
N GLY A 8 -47.31 25.54 4.26
CA GLY A 8 -46.49 24.63 3.45
C GLY A 8 -45.31 24.12 4.27
N THR A 9 -45.39 22.90 4.78
CA THR A 9 -44.25 22.20 5.39
C THR A 9 -43.36 21.68 4.26
N VAL A 10 -42.25 22.36 3.98
CA VAL A 10 -41.22 21.89 3.05
C VAL A 10 -40.39 20.82 3.78
N LEU A 11 -40.62 19.56 3.43
CA LEU A 11 -39.79 18.42 3.87
C LEU A 11 -38.53 18.39 3.01
N LEU A 12 -37.40 18.87 3.55
CA LEU A 12 -36.09 18.73 2.89
C LEU A 12 -35.60 17.29 3.10
N ILE A 13 -35.73 16.46 2.06
CA ILE A 13 -35.15 15.12 2.02
C ILE A 13 -33.64 15.28 1.82
N GLY A 14 -32.87 15.06 2.89
CA GLY A 14 -31.41 15.01 2.81
C GLY A 14 -30.96 13.77 2.03
N THR A 15 -30.23 13.97 0.93
CA THR A 15 -29.54 12.88 0.24
C THR A 15 -28.29 12.52 1.03
N VAL A 16 -28.24 11.30 1.59
CA VAL A 16 -27.00 10.74 2.13
C VAL A 16 -26.15 10.27 0.95
N SER A 17 -25.07 10.97 0.66
CA SER A 17 -24.05 10.51 -0.28
C SER A 17 -23.35 9.30 0.35
N ALA A 18 -23.55 8.11 -0.19
CA ALA A 18 -22.71 6.96 0.14
C ALA A 18 -21.31 7.27 -0.40
N MET A 19 -20.42 7.74 0.47
CA MET A 19 -18.99 7.74 0.20
C MET A 19 -18.60 6.28 -0.01
N GLY A 20 -18.31 5.93 -1.26
CA GLY A 20 -17.70 4.65 -1.58
C GLY A 20 -16.43 4.54 -0.77
N ALA A 21 -16.29 3.46 0.00
CA ALA A 21 -15.02 3.08 0.56
C ALA A 21 -14.07 2.93 -0.63
N ALA A 22 -13.19 3.92 -0.83
CA ALA A 22 -11.97 3.66 -1.55
C ALA A 22 -11.32 2.53 -0.77
N ALA A 23 -11.35 1.31 -1.34
CA ALA A 23 -10.55 0.22 -0.83
C ALA A 23 -9.11 0.72 -0.94
N LEU A 24 -8.62 1.31 0.17
CA LEU A 24 -7.21 1.40 0.42
C LEU A 24 -6.74 -0.04 0.30
N ILE A 25 -5.97 -0.30 -0.75
CA ILE A 25 -5.12 -1.48 -0.78
C ILE A 25 -4.17 -1.25 0.38
N GLU A 26 -4.56 -1.72 1.56
CA GLU A 26 -3.70 -1.79 2.72
C GLU A 26 -2.61 -2.78 2.31
N ASP A 27 -1.44 -2.26 1.97
CA ASP A 27 -0.22 -3.07 1.83
C ASP A 27 -0.06 -3.72 3.21
N ASP A 28 -0.51 -4.97 3.35
CA ASP A 28 -0.48 -5.68 4.63
C ASP A 28 1.00 -5.69 5.06
N PRO A 29 1.37 -4.98 6.15
CA PRO A 29 2.76 -4.80 6.52
C PRO A 29 3.42 -6.12 6.93
N ARG A 30 2.67 -7.24 7.00
CA ARG A 30 3.21 -8.56 7.31
C ARG A 30 3.95 -9.24 6.16
N ASP A 31 3.86 -8.69 4.94
CA ASP A 31 4.60 -9.21 3.78
C ASP A 31 5.90 -8.45 3.49
N MET A 32 6.31 -7.55 4.40
CA MET A 32 7.53 -6.75 4.26
C MET A 32 8.57 -7.07 5.33
N ILE A 33 9.76 -7.46 4.89
CA ILE A 33 10.94 -7.62 5.74
C ILE A 33 11.63 -6.27 5.87
N GLU A 34 11.79 -5.80 7.11
CA GLU A 34 12.45 -4.54 7.42
C GLU A 34 13.93 -4.74 7.76
N ILE A 35 14.79 -3.99 7.10
CA ILE A 35 16.21 -3.86 7.42
C ILE A 35 16.39 -2.53 8.15
N VAL A 36 16.62 -2.60 9.46
CA VAL A 36 16.86 -1.40 10.28
C VAL A 36 18.29 -0.93 10.09
N VAL A 37 18.46 0.33 9.68
CA VAL A 37 19.77 0.96 9.46
C VAL A 37 19.83 2.35 10.10
N SER A 38 21.03 2.84 10.34
CA SER A 38 21.23 4.24 10.73
C SER A 38 20.88 5.19 9.58
N ALA A 39 20.53 6.43 9.91
CA ALA A 39 20.08 7.41 8.92
C ALA A 39 21.11 7.67 7.80
N ASP A 40 22.41 7.64 8.10
CA ASP A 40 23.48 7.83 7.13
C ASP A 40 23.63 6.64 6.15
N LYS A 41 23.11 5.47 6.52
CA LYS A 41 23.16 4.23 5.73
C LYS A 41 21.91 3.96 4.90
N LEU A 42 20.85 4.74 5.09
CA LEU A 42 19.59 4.53 4.37
C LEU A 42 19.75 4.58 2.84
N ALA A 43 20.54 5.53 2.33
CA ALA A 43 20.77 5.68 0.89
C ALA A 43 21.53 4.48 0.31
N GLU A 44 22.61 4.07 0.97
CA GLU A 44 23.43 2.90 0.58
C GLU A 44 22.60 1.61 0.61
N CYS A 45 21.79 1.42 1.65
CA CYS A 45 20.91 0.25 1.77
C CYS A 45 19.90 0.18 0.61
N ARG A 46 19.24 1.30 0.28
CA ARG A 46 18.28 1.37 -0.83
C ARG A 46 18.93 1.12 -2.18
N GLU A 47 20.12 1.66 -2.41
CA GLU A 47 20.90 1.41 -3.62
C GLU A 47 21.25 -0.08 -3.75
N THR A 48 21.73 -0.67 -2.66
CA THR A 48 22.08 -2.10 -2.63
C THR A 48 20.88 -2.98 -2.91
N LEU A 49 19.72 -2.70 -2.29
CA LEU A 49 18.49 -3.46 -2.57
C LEU A 49 18.04 -3.32 -4.03
N ALA A 50 18.20 -2.15 -4.64
CA ALA A 50 17.89 -1.97 -6.07
C ALA A 50 18.81 -2.80 -6.97
N GLN A 51 20.10 -2.90 -6.62
CA GLN A 51 21.05 -3.76 -7.33
C GLN A 51 20.68 -5.24 -7.19
N VAL A 52 20.36 -5.69 -5.97
CA VAL A 52 19.94 -7.08 -5.72
C VAL A 52 18.65 -7.43 -6.45
N ALA A 53 17.67 -6.52 -6.48
CA ALA A 53 16.40 -6.74 -7.20
C ALA A 53 16.59 -6.91 -8.72
N ALA A 54 17.67 -6.37 -9.28
CA ALA A 54 18.02 -6.54 -10.69
C ALA A 54 18.83 -7.83 -10.97
N MET A 55 19.24 -8.57 -9.94
CA MET A 55 20.01 -9.80 -10.11
C MET A 55 19.08 -10.98 -10.47
N PRO A 56 19.46 -11.81 -11.46
CA PRO A 56 18.70 -13.00 -11.77
C PRO A 56 18.81 -14.00 -10.62
N ALA A 57 17.66 -14.53 -10.19
CA ALA A 57 17.63 -15.60 -9.20
C ALA A 57 18.35 -16.85 -9.73
N ARG A 58 18.99 -17.59 -8.83
CA ARG A 58 19.70 -18.84 -9.13
C ARG A 58 19.43 -19.86 -8.05
N HIS A 59 19.42 -21.13 -8.44
CA HIS A 59 19.46 -22.25 -7.50
C HIS A 59 20.83 -22.29 -6.79
N ASP A 60 20.91 -23.01 -5.67
CA ASP A 60 22.16 -23.20 -4.92
C ASP A 60 23.27 -23.88 -5.76
N ASN A 61 22.88 -24.65 -6.79
CA ASN A 61 23.80 -25.27 -7.75
C ASN A 61 24.30 -24.29 -8.84
N GLY A 62 23.90 -23.01 -8.79
CA GLY A 62 24.31 -21.94 -9.71
C GLY A 62 23.47 -21.81 -10.98
N THR A 63 22.53 -22.72 -11.27
CA THR A 63 21.69 -22.63 -12.46
C THR A 63 20.65 -21.51 -12.32
N PRO A 64 20.33 -20.75 -13.39
CA PRO A 64 19.30 -19.71 -13.34
C PRO A 64 17.94 -20.27 -12.92
N LEU A 65 17.25 -19.55 -12.03
CA LEU A 65 15.84 -19.76 -11.73
C LEU A 65 15.01 -18.99 -12.76
N LEU A 66 14.12 -19.68 -13.44
CA LEU A 66 13.11 -19.06 -14.29
C LEU A 66 11.92 -18.66 -13.41
N LEU A 67 12.04 -17.51 -12.73
CA LEU A 67 10.94 -16.94 -11.95
C LEU A 67 9.96 -16.22 -12.88
N ASP A 68 8.69 -16.57 -12.79
CA ASP A 68 7.61 -15.71 -13.28
C ASP A 68 7.40 -14.59 -12.23
N TRP A 69 8.01 -13.43 -12.48
CA TRP A 69 7.98 -12.29 -11.58
C TRP A 69 6.56 -11.72 -11.35
N GLY A 70 5.58 -12.13 -12.17
CA GLY A 70 4.18 -11.73 -12.04
C GLY A 70 3.36 -12.54 -11.03
N GLN A 71 3.90 -13.66 -10.52
CA GLN A 71 3.24 -14.57 -9.56
C GLN A 71 4.13 -14.91 -8.35
N SER A 72 5.24 -14.19 -8.14
CA SER A 72 6.14 -14.46 -7.01
C SER A 72 5.55 -13.92 -5.70
N ASP A 73 5.08 -14.85 -4.85
CA ASP A 73 4.81 -14.70 -3.40
C ASP A 73 6.07 -14.36 -2.58
N LEU A 74 7.02 -13.64 -3.18
CA LEU A 74 8.26 -13.28 -2.50
C LEU A 74 8.02 -12.07 -1.60
N PRO A 75 8.44 -12.13 -0.32
CA PRO A 75 8.26 -11.02 0.60
C PRO A 75 9.03 -9.79 0.11
N LYS A 76 8.43 -8.62 0.26
CA LYS A 76 9.07 -7.34 -0.05
C LYS A 76 10.15 -7.06 0.99
N VAL A 77 11.20 -6.33 0.62
CA VAL A 77 12.25 -5.92 1.55
C VAL A 77 12.41 -4.41 1.50
N ALA A 78 12.44 -3.75 2.65
CA ALA A 78 12.63 -2.32 2.76
C ALA A 78 13.67 -1.96 3.82
N CYS A 79 14.45 -0.91 3.56
CA CYS A 79 15.34 -0.31 4.54
C CYS A 79 14.57 0.77 5.32
N VAL A 80 14.58 0.69 6.64
CA VAL A 80 13.96 1.67 7.55
C VAL A 80 15.02 2.25 8.49
N VAL A 81 14.80 3.48 8.93
CA VAL A 81 15.67 4.10 9.93
C VAL A 81 15.19 3.72 11.32
N GLY A 82 16.09 3.27 12.18
CA GLY A 82 15.78 2.97 13.58
C GLY A 82 17.00 2.96 14.48
N GLU A 83 16.75 2.81 15.78
CA GLU A 83 17.78 2.53 16.78
C GLU A 83 18.09 1.04 16.75
N ALA A 84 19.29 0.70 16.29
CA ALA A 84 19.79 -0.68 16.23
C ALA A 84 20.16 -1.22 17.62
#